data_AF-A0A2Z4V802-F1
#
_entry.id   AF-A0A2Z4V802-F1
#
_cell.length_a   1.000
_cell.length_b   1.000
_cell.length_c   1.000
_cell.angle_alpha   90.00
_cell.angle_beta   90.00
_cell.angle_gamma   90.00
#
_symmetry.space_group_name_H-M   'P 1'
#
loop_
_entity.id
_entity.type
_entity.pdbx_description
1 polymer ?
#
loop_
_entity_poly.entity_id
_entity_poly.type
_entity_poly.pdbx_seq_one_letter_code
_entity_poly.pdbx_strand_id
1 'polypeptide(L)'
;MTPVPYQHLTLPTTYSSPAPSATQTPAPPAVAQRITATPLATANLRSVALGTAAGGPGAKVKATGTGFAPGATVTVAGRAGAAETADRVTAKADELGVVLAELPVADRATTAVVAYEGAAWSPARGSGPAAYTVIEAAAMPPGTQKVTAVVEAGALGLTQEGAAVTLGAVPYGEGGAAAGRIGTVTVKDARGGPAGWTLIGKVTDFTGTGGVRLPGASLSWTPSCSAAPGSLSACTPGSAGTVGPDGAVLASTGDGALTGGTFTIDAAVALQVPPYTPPGAYTAVLTLTLS
;
A
#
# COMPACT_ATOMS: atom_id res chain seq x y z
N MET A 1 -58.19 22.50 38.36
CA MET A 1 -58.63 23.35 37.24
C MET A 1 -57.95 24.71 37.39
N THR A 2 -57.14 25.07 36.40
CA THR A 2 -56.56 26.38 36.06
C THR A 2 -57.65 27.43 35.73
N PRO A 3 -57.37 28.75 35.47
CA PRO A 3 -56.10 29.39 35.07
C PRO A 3 -55.76 30.77 35.71
N VAL A 4 -54.56 31.27 35.37
CA VAL A 4 -53.95 32.59 35.66
C VAL A 4 -54.54 33.69 34.74
N PRO A 5 -54.48 34.99 35.11
CA PRO A 5 -53.75 35.92 34.22
C PRO A 5 -53.03 37.15 34.88
N TYR A 6 -51.87 37.45 34.29
CA TYR A 6 -51.29 38.75 33.86
C TYR A 6 -51.25 40.01 34.75
N GLN A 7 -50.03 40.56 34.91
CA GLN A 7 -49.77 42.01 35.00
C GLN A 7 -48.71 42.42 33.97
N HIS A 8 -48.95 43.56 33.30
CA HIS A 8 -48.17 44.12 32.18
C HIS A 8 -47.98 45.64 32.38
N LEU A 9 -46.88 46.18 31.81
CA LEU A 9 -46.51 47.58 31.51
C LEU A 9 -45.84 48.43 32.62
N THR A 10 -44.51 48.64 32.62
CA THR A 10 -43.60 49.58 31.86
C THR A 10 -43.51 51.01 32.42
N LEU A 11 -42.37 51.37 33.08
CA LEU A 11 -41.22 52.23 32.62
C LEU A 11 -41.36 53.70 33.09
N PRO A 12 -40.27 54.47 33.39
CA PRO A 12 -39.13 54.67 32.50
C PRO A 12 -37.72 54.78 33.14
N THR A 13 -36.74 54.72 32.23
CA THR A 13 -35.29 54.62 32.41
C THR A 13 -34.57 55.98 32.35
N THR A 14 -33.35 56.00 32.90
CA THR A 14 -32.13 56.84 32.65
C THR A 14 -31.67 57.58 33.92
N TYR A 15 -30.39 57.62 34.31
CA TYR A 15 -29.16 57.85 33.53
C TYR A 15 -27.91 57.16 34.16
N SER A 16 -26.84 57.07 33.36
CA SER A 16 -25.65 56.22 33.48
C SER A 16 -24.41 56.91 34.10
N SER A 17 -23.53 56.15 34.78
CA SER A 17 -22.06 56.36 34.85
C SER A 17 -21.31 55.11 35.34
N PRO A 18 -20.00 54.96 35.01
CA PRO A 18 -19.37 53.68 34.66
C PRO A 18 -18.52 53.02 35.77
N ALA A 19 -18.24 51.72 35.55
CA ALA A 19 -17.64 50.74 36.46
C ALA A 19 -16.13 50.89 36.75
N PRO A 20 -15.61 50.23 37.81
CA PRO A 20 -14.21 49.81 37.88
C PRO A 20 -14.01 48.41 37.27
N SER A 21 -12.94 48.31 36.48
CA SER A 21 -12.51 47.16 35.68
C SER A 21 -12.20 45.90 36.49
N ALA A 22 -12.82 44.78 36.11
CA ALA A 22 -12.29 43.44 36.34
C ALA A 22 -11.69 42.92 35.02
N THR A 23 -10.39 42.68 35.02
CA THR A 23 -9.63 42.08 33.91
C THR A 23 -10.09 40.63 33.71
N GLN A 24 -11.00 40.41 32.75
CA GLN A 24 -11.18 39.10 32.14
C GLN A 24 -9.98 38.82 31.23
N THR A 25 -9.19 37.82 31.57
CA THR A 25 -8.21 37.23 30.64
C THR A 25 -8.99 36.70 29.43
N PRO A 26 -8.69 37.13 28.19
CA PRO A 26 -9.34 36.56 27.03
C PRO A 26 -8.96 35.08 26.93
N ALA A 27 -9.95 34.20 26.84
CA ALA A 27 -9.71 32.82 26.45
C ALA A 27 -8.94 32.82 25.12
N PRO A 28 -7.90 31.98 24.96
CA PRO A 28 -7.15 31.94 23.71
C PRO A 28 -8.12 31.63 22.56
N PRO A 29 -7.91 32.22 21.37
CA PRO A 29 -8.77 31.97 20.23
C PRO A 29 -8.82 30.46 19.97
N ALA A 30 -10.02 29.90 19.87
CA ALA A 30 -10.19 28.50 19.51
C ALA A 30 -9.55 28.27 18.14
N VAL A 31 -8.46 27.51 18.11
CA VAL A 31 -7.81 27.10 16.86
C VAL A 31 -8.66 25.99 16.27
N ALA A 32 -9.56 26.36 15.35
CA ALA A 32 -10.26 25.39 14.52
C ALA A 32 -9.30 24.89 13.43
N GLN A 33 -8.71 23.71 13.61
CA GLN A 33 -8.04 23.01 12.51
C GLN A 33 -9.11 22.33 11.64
N ARG A 34 -9.21 22.78 10.39
CA ARG A 34 -9.95 22.05 9.36
C ARG A 34 -9.18 20.76 9.06
N ILE A 35 -9.67 19.64 9.58
CA ILE A 35 -9.24 18.32 9.11
C ILE A 35 -9.91 18.11 7.75
N THR A 36 -9.18 18.39 6.68
CA THR A 36 -9.56 17.90 5.37
C THR A 36 -9.21 16.41 5.34
N ALA A 37 -10.21 15.55 5.45
CA ALA A 37 -10.02 14.15 5.15
C ALA A 37 -9.68 14.04 3.66
N THR A 38 -8.41 13.79 3.33
CA THR A 38 -8.07 13.26 2.02
C THR A 38 -8.86 11.96 1.87
N PRO A 39 -9.63 11.75 0.79
CA PRO A 39 -10.26 10.46 0.55
C PRO A 39 -9.18 9.38 0.69
N LEU A 40 -9.43 8.37 1.55
CA LEU A 40 -8.67 7.13 1.50
C LEU A 40 -8.67 6.68 0.05
N ALA A 41 -7.52 6.26 -0.48
CA ALA A 41 -7.46 5.65 -1.79
C ALA A 41 -8.40 4.43 -1.77
N THR A 42 -9.62 4.59 -2.27
CA THR A 42 -10.49 3.45 -2.57
C THR A 42 -9.68 2.55 -3.49
N ALA A 43 -9.38 1.34 -3.03
CA ALA A 43 -8.64 0.37 -3.81
C ALA A 43 -9.28 0.28 -5.20
N ASN A 44 -8.53 0.63 -6.24
CA ASN A 44 -9.04 0.57 -7.60
C ASN A 44 -9.12 -0.91 -7.99
N LEU A 45 -10.33 -1.46 -8.01
CA LEU A 45 -10.59 -2.86 -8.33
C LEU A 45 -10.71 -3.13 -9.84
N ARG A 46 -10.44 -2.13 -10.68
CA ARG A 46 -10.55 -2.27 -12.14
C ARG A 46 -9.46 -3.16 -12.68
N SER A 47 -9.83 -4.12 -13.50
CA SER A 47 -8.89 -5.02 -14.16
C SER A 47 -9.25 -5.21 -15.64
N VAL A 48 -8.29 -5.66 -16.44
CA VAL A 48 -8.50 -6.07 -17.83
C VAL A 48 -7.77 -7.38 -18.07
N ALA A 49 -8.44 -8.32 -18.74
CA ALA A 49 -7.90 -9.60 -19.15
C ALA A 49 -8.05 -9.76 -20.67
N LEU A 50 -7.06 -10.37 -21.32
CA LEU A 50 -7.07 -10.58 -22.76
C LEU A 50 -7.33 -12.05 -23.08
N GLY A 51 -8.12 -12.31 -24.12
CA GLY A 51 -8.38 -13.65 -24.62
C GLY A 51 -7.15 -14.30 -25.25
N THR A 52 -6.19 -13.50 -25.72
CA THR A 52 -4.85 -13.92 -26.13
C THR A 52 -3.83 -12.86 -25.73
N ALA A 53 -2.62 -13.28 -25.35
CA ALA A 53 -1.54 -12.37 -25.00
C ALA A 53 -0.68 -11.93 -26.21
N ALA A 54 -1.02 -12.40 -27.42
CA ALA A 54 -0.29 -12.06 -28.63
C ALA A 54 -1.15 -12.21 -29.89
N GLY A 55 -0.72 -11.54 -30.96
CA GLY A 55 -1.31 -11.63 -32.29
C GLY A 55 -0.47 -10.91 -33.34
N GLY A 56 -0.75 -11.15 -34.62
CA GLY A 56 -0.11 -10.40 -35.70
C GLY A 56 -0.58 -8.94 -35.78
N PRO A 57 0.11 -8.06 -36.52
CA PRO A 57 -0.38 -6.70 -36.77
C PRO A 57 -1.81 -6.73 -37.35
N GLY A 58 -2.71 -5.98 -36.75
CA GLY A 58 -4.13 -5.91 -37.11
C GLY A 58 -5.00 -7.03 -36.53
N ALA A 59 -4.44 -7.95 -35.74
CA ALA A 59 -5.22 -8.96 -35.04
C ALA A 59 -6.18 -8.30 -34.04
N LYS A 60 -7.39 -8.87 -33.94
CA LYS A 60 -8.38 -8.44 -32.95
C LYS A 60 -8.20 -9.26 -31.68
N VAL A 61 -7.88 -8.61 -30.58
CA VAL A 61 -7.82 -9.24 -29.25
C VAL A 61 -9.10 -8.95 -28.49
N LYS A 62 -9.71 -10.00 -27.91
CA LYS A 62 -10.84 -9.86 -27.00
C LYS A 62 -10.33 -9.37 -25.65
N ALA A 63 -10.83 -8.25 -25.16
CA ALA A 63 -10.54 -7.70 -23.85
C ALA A 63 -11.79 -7.78 -22.97
N THR A 64 -11.62 -8.33 -21.76
CA THR A 64 -12.64 -8.38 -20.71
C THR A 64 -12.20 -7.50 -19.56
N GLY A 65 -12.91 -6.40 -19.33
CA GLY A 65 -12.67 -5.52 -18.19
C GLY A 65 -13.69 -5.76 -17.08
N THR A 66 -13.29 -5.61 -15.82
CA THR A 66 -14.17 -5.73 -14.64
C THR A 66 -13.93 -4.61 -13.65
N GLY A 67 -14.91 -4.34 -12.78
CA GLY A 67 -14.80 -3.32 -11.73
C GLY A 67 -15.08 -1.89 -12.19
N PHE A 68 -15.68 -1.72 -13.37
CA PHE A 68 -16.08 -0.43 -13.91
C PHE A 68 -17.46 0.01 -13.39
N ALA A 69 -17.74 1.31 -13.41
CA ALA A 69 -19.08 1.80 -13.06
C ALA A 69 -20.13 1.27 -14.07
N PRO A 70 -21.24 0.68 -13.60
CA PRO A 70 -22.30 0.18 -14.49
C PRO A 70 -22.79 1.25 -15.48
N GLY A 71 -22.90 0.89 -16.75
CA GLY A 71 -23.34 1.79 -17.83
C GLY A 71 -22.31 2.83 -18.29
N ALA A 72 -21.12 2.88 -17.67
CA ALA A 72 -20.05 3.80 -18.04
C ALA A 72 -19.47 3.47 -19.42
N THR A 73 -19.04 4.50 -20.14
CA THR A 73 -18.24 4.35 -21.36
C THR A 73 -16.79 4.06 -20.96
N VAL A 74 -16.30 2.87 -21.34
CA VAL A 74 -14.95 2.41 -21.10
C VAL A 74 -14.18 2.42 -22.41
N THR A 75 -13.02 3.07 -22.40
CA THR A 75 -12.04 3.02 -23.49
C THR A 75 -11.05 1.90 -23.20
N VAL A 76 -10.88 0.99 -24.16
CA VAL A 76 -9.83 -0.02 -24.18
C VAL A 76 -8.76 0.44 -25.16
N ALA A 77 -7.52 0.58 -24.70
CA ALA A 77 -6.44 1.16 -25.48
C ALA A 77 -5.13 0.38 -25.36
N GLY A 78 -4.36 0.33 -26.45
CA GLY A 78 -3.00 -0.16 -26.47
C GLY A 78 -2.00 0.81 -25.82
N ARG A 79 -0.90 0.26 -25.32
CA ARG A 79 0.19 0.99 -24.66
C ARG A 79 1.54 0.54 -25.18
N ALA A 80 2.43 1.50 -25.40
CA ALA A 80 3.85 1.33 -25.65
C ALA A 80 4.62 1.91 -24.45
N GLY A 81 4.91 1.08 -23.45
CA GLY A 81 5.34 1.57 -22.14
C GLY A 81 4.31 2.53 -21.53
N ALA A 82 4.73 3.76 -21.20
CA ALA A 82 3.85 4.77 -20.61
C ALA A 82 2.92 5.47 -21.62
N ALA A 83 3.21 5.42 -22.91
CA ALA A 83 2.42 6.11 -23.94
C ALA A 83 1.24 5.25 -24.44
N GLU A 84 0.10 5.87 -24.73
CA GLU A 84 -0.97 5.19 -25.50
C GLU A 84 -0.57 5.08 -26.97
N THR A 85 -0.90 3.95 -27.58
CA THR A 85 -0.80 3.77 -29.03
C THR A 85 -2.07 4.26 -29.72
N ALA A 86 -2.08 4.21 -31.05
CA ALA A 86 -3.28 4.52 -31.82
C ALA A 86 -4.39 3.45 -31.67
N ASP A 87 -4.06 2.28 -31.09
CA ASP A 87 -5.00 1.18 -30.91
C ASP A 87 -6.01 1.53 -29.81
N ARG A 88 -7.27 1.76 -30.18
CA ARG A 88 -8.34 2.04 -29.22
C ARG A 88 -9.72 1.62 -29.70
N VAL A 89 -10.55 1.25 -28.75
CA VAL A 89 -11.98 0.98 -28.94
C VAL A 89 -12.76 1.43 -27.70
N THR A 90 -14.03 1.75 -27.85
CA THR A 90 -14.92 2.07 -26.72
C THR A 90 -16.06 1.07 -26.63
N ALA A 91 -16.46 0.74 -25.41
CA ALA A 91 -17.59 -0.12 -25.11
C ALA A 91 -18.28 0.35 -23.82
N LYS A 92 -19.51 -0.09 -23.59
CA LYS A 92 -20.23 0.19 -22.33
C LYS A 92 -20.03 -0.94 -21.35
N ALA A 93 -19.81 -0.59 -20.08
CA ALA A 93 -19.91 -1.54 -18.99
C ALA A 93 -21.36 -1.95 -18.77
N ASP A 94 -21.60 -3.24 -18.53
CA ASP A 94 -22.91 -3.79 -18.20
C ASP A 94 -23.34 -3.45 -16.76
N GLU A 95 -24.48 -4.00 -16.33
CA GLU A 95 -25.03 -3.78 -14.97
C GLU A 95 -24.12 -4.31 -13.85
N LEU A 96 -23.19 -5.22 -14.17
CA LEU A 96 -22.22 -5.79 -13.24
C LEU A 96 -20.86 -5.08 -13.30
N GLY A 97 -20.73 -4.03 -14.13
CA GLY A 97 -19.46 -3.32 -14.30
C GLY A 97 -18.45 -4.08 -15.15
N VAL A 98 -18.92 -5.03 -15.97
CA VAL A 98 -18.11 -5.81 -16.91
C VAL A 98 -18.17 -5.18 -18.29
N VAL A 99 -17.03 -5.11 -18.97
CA VAL A 99 -16.93 -4.65 -20.36
C VAL A 99 -16.29 -5.72 -21.23
N LEU A 100 -16.89 -5.96 -22.40
CA LEU A 100 -16.34 -6.84 -23.42
C LEU A 100 -16.07 -5.99 -24.67
N ALA A 101 -14.83 -6.01 -25.15
CA ALA A 101 -14.41 -5.27 -26.33
C ALA A 101 -13.48 -6.10 -27.21
N GLU A 102 -13.51 -5.87 -28.52
CA GLU A 102 -12.49 -6.36 -29.44
C GLU A 102 -11.60 -5.20 -29.86
N LEU A 103 -10.35 -5.22 -29.42
CA LEU A 103 -9.35 -4.21 -29.77
C LEU A 103 -8.57 -4.69 -31.01
N PRO A 104 -8.63 -3.98 -32.15
CA PRO A 104 -7.68 -4.19 -33.23
C PRO A 104 -6.32 -3.63 -32.82
N VAL A 105 -5.29 -4.47 -32.78
CA VAL A 105 -3.92 -4.07 -32.42
C VAL A 105 -3.09 -3.94 -33.69
N ALA A 106 -3.05 -2.74 -34.26
CA ALA A 106 -2.31 -2.44 -35.49
C ALA A 106 -0.93 -1.82 -35.20
N ASP A 107 -0.79 -1.11 -34.08
CA ASP A 107 0.47 -0.50 -33.70
C ASP A 107 1.47 -1.57 -33.19
N ARG A 108 2.60 -1.67 -33.87
CA ARG A 108 3.67 -2.65 -33.55
C ARG A 108 4.35 -2.36 -32.22
N ALA A 109 4.27 -1.13 -31.73
CA ALA A 109 4.82 -0.75 -30.45
C ALA A 109 3.91 -1.14 -29.28
N THR A 110 2.70 -1.66 -29.54
CA THR A 110 1.78 -2.09 -28.47
C THR A 110 2.36 -3.27 -27.69
N THR A 111 2.69 -3.02 -26.43
CA THR A 111 3.22 -4.00 -25.46
C THR A 111 2.22 -4.36 -24.36
N ALA A 112 1.14 -3.59 -24.22
CA ALA A 112 0.08 -3.83 -23.24
C ALA A 112 -1.25 -3.23 -23.66
N VAL A 113 -2.33 -3.64 -23.00
CA VAL A 113 -3.69 -3.11 -23.15
C VAL A 113 -4.20 -2.66 -21.78
N VAL A 114 -4.81 -1.49 -21.72
CA VAL A 114 -5.50 -0.95 -20.53
C VAL A 114 -6.97 -0.68 -20.84
N ALA A 115 -7.81 -0.65 -19.82
CA ALA A 115 -9.20 -0.22 -19.92
C ALA A 115 -9.49 0.89 -18.89
N TYR A 116 -10.17 1.96 -19.29
CA TYR A 116 -10.45 3.10 -18.40
C TYR A 116 -11.75 3.83 -18.72
N GLU A 117 -12.37 4.45 -17.71
CA GLU A 117 -13.60 5.22 -17.88
C GLU A 117 -13.33 6.58 -18.53
N GLY A 118 -14.12 6.91 -19.56
CA GLY A 118 -14.01 8.16 -20.30
C GLY A 118 -12.89 8.16 -21.34
N ALA A 119 -12.50 9.37 -21.77
CA ALA A 119 -11.63 9.58 -22.93
C ALA A 119 -10.12 9.61 -22.61
N ALA A 120 -9.73 9.63 -21.34
CA ALA A 120 -8.34 9.68 -20.93
C ALA A 120 -8.08 8.83 -19.68
N TRP A 121 -6.97 8.10 -19.71
CA TRP A 121 -6.54 7.26 -18.60
C TRP A 121 -6.18 8.09 -17.36
N SER A 122 -6.52 7.56 -16.19
CA SER A 122 -6.02 8.05 -14.90
C SER A 122 -5.95 6.89 -13.91
N PRO A 123 -5.07 6.95 -12.89
CA PRO A 123 -4.95 5.89 -11.89
C PRO A 123 -6.25 5.58 -11.14
N ALA A 124 -7.16 6.56 -11.03
CA ALA A 124 -8.44 6.42 -10.34
C ALA A 124 -9.54 5.77 -11.20
N ARG A 125 -9.40 5.76 -12.54
CA ARG A 125 -10.44 5.34 -13.49
C ARG A 125 -10.00 4.23 -14.44
N GLY A 126 -8.74 3.84 -14.41
CA GLY A 126 -8.17 2.85 -15.31
C GLY A 126 -7.76 1.56 -14.62
N SER A 127 -7.73 0.47 -15.36
CA SER A 127 -7.14 -0.80 -14.94
C SER A 127 -5.61 -0.71 -14.94
N GLY A 128 -4.97 -1.71 -14.30
CA GLY A 128 -3.59 -2.07 -14.62
C GLY A 128 -3.45 -2.57 -16.08
N PRO A 129 -2.23 -2.58 -16.62
CA PRO A 129 -1.96 -3.08 -17.97
C PRO A 129 -2.02 -4.61 -18.03
N ALA A 130 -2.68 -5.15 -19.06
CA ALA A 130 -2.53 -6.54 -19.48
C ALA A 130 -1.51 -6.64 -20.59
N ALA A 131 -0.49 -7.49 -20.43
CA ALA A 131 0.58 -7.65 -21.42
C ALA A 131 0.04 -8.15 -22.78
N TYR A 132 0.55 -7.58 -23.87
CA TYR A 132 0.24 -8.00 -25.23
C TYR A 132 1.47 -7.90 -26.12
N THR A 133 1.66 -8.85 -27.05
CA THR A 133 2.79 -8.83 -27.98
C THR A 133 2.31 -8.87 -29.43
N VAL A 134 2.78 -7.91 -30.24
CA VAL A 134 2.59 -7.95 -31.69
C VAL A 134 3.67 -8.80 -32.33
N ILE A 135 3.27 -9.91 -32.94
CA ILE A 135 4.19 -10.87 -33.58
C ILE A 135 4.16 -10.66 -35.10
N GLU A 136 5.22 -10.09 -35.65
CA GLU A 136 5.43 -10.10 -37.11
C GLU A 136 5.98 -11.45 -37.59
N ALA A 137 5.35 -11.98 -38.65
CA ALA A 137 5.96 -12.99 -39.50
C ALA A 137 6.82 -12.27 -40.55
N ALA A 138 8.09 -12.03 -40.23
CA ALA A 138 9.05 -11.53 -41.21
C ALA A 138 9.39 -12.66 -42.21
N ALA A 139 9.42 -12.35 -43.51
CA ALA A 139 9.99 -13.25 -44.51
C ALA A 139 11.50 -13.42 -44.23
N MET A 140 11.92 -14.66 -43.94
CA MET A 140 13.30 -14.95 -43.53
C MET A 140 14.19 -15.28 -44.73
N PRO A 141 15.38 -14.65 -44.87
CA PRO A 141 16.37 -15.04 -45.87
C PRO A 141 16.81 -16.50 -45.70
N PRO A 142 17.22 -17.20 -46.78
CA PRO A 142 17.77 -18.55 -46.68
C PRO A 142 18.97 -18.59 -45.72
N GLY A 143 19.00 -19.56 -44.82
CA GLY A 143 20.09 -19.74 -43.85
C GLY A 143 19.95 -18.97 -42.53
N THR A 144 18.79 -18.37 -42.23
CA THR A 144 18.51 -17.76 -40.92
C THR A 144 17.52 -18.57 -40.08
N GLN A 145 17.60 -18.46 -38.75
CA GLN A 145 16.66 -19.07 -37.78
C GLN A 145 16.08 -18.00 -36.85
N LYS A 146 14.76 -18.00 -36.64
CA LYS A 146 14.07 -17.09 -35.71
C LYS A 146 14.12 -17.73 -34.32
N VAL A 147 14.76 -17.05 -33.38
CA VAL A 147 14.81 -17.45 -31.97
C VAL A 147 13.92 -16.48 -31.19
N THR A 148 12.86 -16.99 -30.58
CA THR A 148 11.95 -16.23 -29.72
C THR A 148 11.99 -16.77 -28.31
N ALA A 149 12.00 -15.88 -27.32
CA ALA A 149 11.84 -16.20 -25.92
C ALA A 149 10.63 -15.45 -25.35
N VAL A 150 9.87 -16.12 -24.48
CA VAL A 150 8.77 -15.52 -23.73
C VAL A 150 9.20 -15.50 -22.26
N VAL A 151 9.05 -14.36 -21.60
CA VAL A 151 9.32 -14.20 -20.17
C VAL A 151 7.99 -13.97 -19.48
N GLU A 152 7.65 -14.85 -18.54
CA GLU A 152 6.42 -14.77 -17.75
C GLU A 152 6.66 -13.98 -16.46
N ALA A 153 5.63 -13.25 -16.01
CA ALA A 153 5.65 -12.59 -14.71
C ALA A 153 5.60 -13.63 -13.58
N GLY A 154 6.40 -13.40 -12.54
CA GLY A 154 6.40 -14.21 -11.32
C GLY A 154 5.52 -13.63 -10.22
N ALA A 155 5.65 -14.20 -9.02
CA ALA A 155 4.92 -13.77 -7.83
C ALA A 155 5.73 -12.80 -6.96
N LEU A 156 5.05 -12.18 -6.00
CA LEU A 156 5.68 -11.55 -4.83
C LEU A 156 5.92 -12.63 -3.76
N GLY A 157 7.15 -12.74 -3.25
CA GLY A 157 7.53 -13.78 -2.30
C GLY A 157 8.43 -13.28 -1.17
N LEU A 158 8.38 -13.98 -0.05
CA LEU A 158 9.17 -13.72 1.16
C LEU A 158 9.86 -15.00 1.63
N THR A 159 11.13 -14.90 1.99
CA THR A 159 11.86 -15.93 2.73
C THR A 159 12.61 -15.30 3.89
N GLN A 160 12.79 -16.05 4.99
CA GLN A 160 13.53 -15.58 6.15
C GLN A 160 14.58 -16.62 6.57
N GLU A 161 15.77 -16.14 6.93
CA GLU A 161 16.81 -16.97 7.52
C GLU A 161 16.56 -17.20 9.01
N GLY A 162 16.83 -18.41 9.50
CA GLY A 162 16.72 -18.74 10.91
C GLY A 162 15.27 -18.92 11.40
N ALA A 163 15.10 -19.80 12.38
CA ALA A 163 13.77 -20.12 12.94
C ALA A 163 13.43 -19.31 14.20
N ALA A 164 14.41 -18.61 14.79
CA ALA A 164 14.23 -17.91 16.07
C ALA A 164 15.16 -16.68 16.17
N VAL A 165 14.72 -15.70 16.96
CA VAL A 165 15.51 -14.53 17.34
C VAL A 165 16.00 -14.72 18.77
N THR A 166 17.32 -14.75 18.95
CA THR A 166 17.94 -14.82 20.28
C THR A 166 18.25 -13.41 20.77
N LEU A 167 17.82 -13.08 21.98
CA LEU A 167 18.14 -11.83 22.66
C LEU A 167 19.23 -12.06 23.71
N GLY A 168 20.02 -11.03 23.98
CA GLY A 168 21.01 -11.02 25.05
C GLY A 168 20.40 -11.12 26.44
N ALA A 169 21.22 -11.47 27.43
CA ALA A 169 20.80 -11.54 28.83
C ALA A 169 20.76 -10.14 29.47
N VAL A 170 19.85 -9.94 30.42
CA VAL A 170 19.73 -8.72 31.23
C VAL A 170 19.97 -9.09 32.70
N PRO A 171 20.87 -8.40 33.43
CA PRO A 171 21.08 -8.64 34.86
C PRO A 171 19.81 -8.43 35.68
N TYR A 172 19.56 -9.33 36.61
CA TYR A 172 18.47 -9.17 37.57
C TYR A 172 18.71 -7.95 38.47
N GLY A 173 17.63 -7.25 38.82
CA GLY A 173 17.66 -6.11 39.75
C GLY A 173 17.93 -4.75 39.10
N GLU A 174 18.58 -4.70 37.93
CA GLU A 174 18.87 -3.46 37.21
C GLU A 174 17.94 -3.23 36.02
N GLY A 175 17.50 -4.31 35.37
CA GLY A 175 16.77 -4.23 34.10
C GLY A 175 17.68 -3.77 32.96
N GLY A 176 17.08 -3.42 31.83
CA GLY A 176 17.79 -2.89 30.66
C GLY A 176 17.39 -3.54 29.33
N ALA A 177 18.21 -3.26 28.31
CA ALA A 177 17.94 -3.65 26.94
C ALA A 177 18.52 -5.04 26.62
N ALA A 178 17.66 -6.02 26.35
CA ALA A 178 18.06 -7.29 25.77
C ALA A 178 18.17 -7.13 24.23
N ALA A 179 19.39 -6.88 23.75
CA ALA A 179 19.66 -6.66 22.33
C ALA A 179 19.70 -7.97 21.52
N GLY A 180 19.33 -7.90 20.25
CA GLY A 180 19.42 -8.99 19.28
C GLY A 180 19.25 -8.51 17.84
N ARG A 181 19.05 -9.44 16.91
CA ARG A 181 18.73 -9.14 15.51
C ARG A 181 17.73 -10.13 14.94
N ILE A 182 16.85 -9.67 14.07
CA ILE A 182 16.01 -10.60 13.30
C ILE A 182 16.86 -11.40 12.32
N GLY A 183 16.38 -12.58 11.94
CA GLY A 183 16.92 -13.29 10.79
C GLY A 183 16.68 -12.49 9.50
N THR A 184 17.67 -12.48 8.62
CA THR A 184 17.64 -11.75 7.34
C THR A 184 16.39 -12.15 6.55
N VAL A 185 15.63 -11.16 6.09
CA VAL A 185 14.44 -11.37 5.26
C VAL A 185 14.79 -11.01 3.81
N THR A 186 14.42 -11.88 2.88
CA THR A 186 14.52 -11.63 1.44
C THR A 186 13.12 -11.49 0.86
N VAL A 187 12.85 -10.36 0.22
CA VAL A 187 11.64 -10.14 -0.58
C VAL A 187 12.03 -10.21 -2.05
N LYS A 188 11.26 -10.98 -2.84
CA LYS A 188 11.39 -11.03 -4.29
C LYS A 188 10.09 -10.57 -4.93
N ASP A 189 10.14 -9.47 -5.67
CA ASP A 189 9.01 -8.99 -6.46
C ASP A 189 9.27 -9.24 -7.94
N ALA A 190 8.60 -10.26 -8.48
CA ALA A 190 8.66 -10.64 -9.88
C ALA A 190 7.36 -10.32 -10.65
N ARG A 191 6.46 -9.52 -10.07
CA ARG A 191 5.14 -9.23 -10.67
C ARG A 191 5.23 -8.38 -11.93
N GLY A 192 6.28 -7.53 -12.03
CA GLY A 192 6.51 -6.67 -13.20
C GLY A 192 5.38 -5.65 -13.45
N GLY A 193 4.64 -5.29 -12.41
CA GLY A 193 3.56 -4.28 -12.45
C GLY A 193 3.97 -2.97 -11.80
N PRO A 194 3.05 -2.02 -11.60
CA PRO A 194 3.34 -0.74 -10.94
C PRO A 194 3.25 -0.79 -9.41
N ALA A 195 2.67 -1.85 -8.84
CA ALA A 195 2.38 -1.95 -7.42
C ALA A 195 3.65 -2.18 -6.59
N GLY A 196 3.83 -1.39 -5.55
CA GLY A 196 4.84 -1.60 -4.53
C GLY A 196 4.52 -2.77 -3.61
N TRP A 197 5.24 -2.85 -2.50
CA TRP A 197 4.99 -3.82 -1.44
C TRP A 197 5.32 -3.23 -0.08
N THR A 198 4.69 -3.74 0.96
CA THR A 198 4.99 -3.39 2.36
C THR A 198 5.16 -4.66 3.18
N LEU A 199 6.21 -4.68 3.99
CA LEU A 199 6.49 -5.74 4.97
C LEU A 199 6.26 -5.18 6.37
N ILE A 200 5.30 -5.75 7.09
CA ILE A 200 4.92 -5.35 8.47
C ILE A 200 5.28 -6.48 9.42
N GLY A 201 5.83 -6.14 10.59
CA GLY A 201 6.04 -7.08 11.69
C GLY A 201 5.18 -6.75 12.89
N LYS A 202 4.69 -7.79 13.57
CA LYS A 202 3.89 -7.72 14.81
C LYS A 202 4.45 -8.67 15.84
N VAL A 203 4.51 -8.25 17.09
CA VAL A 203 4.99 -9.11 18.18
C VAL A 203 3.92 -9.28 19.25
N THR A 204 3.74 -10.51 19.71
CA THR A 204 2.88 -10.80 20.87
C THR A 204 3.56 -10.34 22.16
N ASP A 205 2.83 -10.40 23.28
CA ASP A 205 3.48 -10.30 24.58
C ASP A 205 4.49 -11.43 24.78
N PHE A 206 5.54 -11.14 25.54
CA PHE A 206 6.51 -12.11 25.97
C PHE A 206 6.01 -12.82 27.22
N THR A 207 6.01 -14.15 27.20
CA THR A 207 5.59 -14.99 28.34
C THR A 207 6.79 -15.64 28.99
N GLY A 208 6.94 -15.42 30.30
CA GLY A 208 7.96 -16.03 31.14
C GLY A 208 7.42 -17.11 32.08
N THR A 209 8.31 -17.64 32.93
CA THR A 209 7.95 -18.62 33.96
C THR A 209 6.94 -18.03 34.98
N GLY A 210 6.07 -18.87 35.53
CA GLY A 210 5.06 -18.43 36.50
C GLY A 210 3.97 -17.52 35.93
N GLY A 211 3.85 -17.40 34.60
CA GLY A 211 2.80 -16.61 33.93
C GLY A 211 3.08 -15.11 33.84
N VAL A 212 4.30 -14.69 34.20
CA VAL A 212 4.74 -13.29 34.09
C VAL A 212 4.80 -12.87 32.62
N ARG A 213 4.39 -11.63 32.33
CA ARG A 213 4.34 -11.09 30.97
C ARG A 213 5.14 -9.81 30.86
N LEU A 214 5.85 -9.66 29.74
CA LEU A 214 6.35 -8.36 29.29
C LEU A 214 5.52 -7.94 28.06
N PRO A 215 5.00 -6.72 28.01
CA PRO A 215 4.24 -6.25 26.86
C PRO A 215 5.04 -6.37 25.57
N GLY A 216 4.42 -6.79 24.47
CA GLY A 216 5.08 -6.80 23.15
C GLY A 216 5.56 -5.40 22.74
N ALA A 217 4.88 -4.34 23.24
CA ALA A 217 5.28 -2.94 23.07
C ALA A 217 6.63 -2.57 23.70
N SER A 218 7.20 -3.44 24.56
CA SER A 218 8.55 -3.28 25.09
C SER A 218 9.65 -3.66 24.09
N LEU A 219 9.30 -4.29 22.96
CA LEU A 219 10.23 -4.57 21.86
C LEU A 219 10.27 -3.41 20.88
N SER A 220 11.48 -2.88 20.67
CA SER A 220 11.80 -1.92 19.63
C SER A 220 12.71 -2.53 18.58
N TRP A 221 12.69 -1.96 17.38
CA TRP A 221 13.61 -2.33 16.32
C TRP A 221 14.17 -1.12 15.56
N THR A 222 15.25 -1.36 14.82
CA THR A 222 15.85 -0.41 13.89
C THR A 222 16.04 -1.12 12.56
N PRO A 223 15.11 -0.95 11.60
CA PRO A 223 15.19 -1.62 10.31
C PRO A 223 16.28 -1.08 9.40
N SER A 224 16.82 -1.96 8.54
CA SER A 224 17.60 -1.58 7.37
C SER A 224 17.11 -2.35 6.16
N CYS A 225 17.18 -1.74 4.99
CA CYS A 225 16.81 -2.39 3.75
C CYS A 225 17.76 -2.00 2.61
N SER A 226 18.04 -2.96 1.74
CA SER A 226 18.82 -2.75 0.53
C SER A 226 18.20 -3.50 -0.64
N ALA A 227 18.31 -2.92 -1.83
CA ALA A 227 17.94 -3.58 -3.08
C ALA A 227 19.19 -4.22 -3.70
N ALA A 228 19.06 -5.47 -4.16
CA ALA A 228 20.13 -6.15 -4.90
C ALA A 228 20.37 -5.47 -6.25
N PRO A 229 21.59 -5.52 -6.81
CA PRO A 229 21.87 -5.01 -8.14
C PRO A 229 20.89 -5.54 -9.20
N GLY A 230 20.41 -4.66 -10.06
CA GLY A 230 19.42 -4.99 -11.09
C GLY A 230 17.95 -4.95 -10.62
N SER A 231 17.70 -4.66 -9.34
CA SER A 231 16.33 -4.36 -8.87
C SER A 231 15.86 -3.04 -9.48
N LEU A 232 14.59 -3.01 -9.88
CA LEU A 232 13.96 -1.86 -10.54
C LEU A 232 13.49 -0.82 -9.52
N SER A 233 13.21 -1.26 -8.29
CA SER A 233 12.72 -0.41 -7.22
C SER A 233 13.78 -0.16 -6.15
N ALA A 234 13.67 1.00 -5.49
CA ALA A 234 14.37 1.24 -4.25
C ALA A 234 13.68 0.50 -3.09
N CYS A 235 14.47 0.13 -2.08
CA CYS A 235 13.91 -0.33 -0.82
C CYS A 235 14.03 0.75 0.25
N THR A 236 12.94 1.00 0.96
CA THR A 236 12.88 1.97 2.04
C THR A 236 12.72 1.23 3.37
N PRO A 237 13.66 1.37 4.32
CA PRO A 237 13.49 0.82 5.66
C PRO A 237 12.34 1.52 6.38
N GLY A 238 11.64 0.79 7.24
CA GLY A 238 10.69 1.37 8.17
C GLY A 238 11.37 2.22 9.24
N SER A 239 10.57 2.99 9.98
CA SER A 239 11.08 3.82 11.07
C SER A 239 11.55 2.99 12.25
N ALA A 240 12.65 3.41 12.89
CA ALA A 240 13.04 2.87 14.18
C ALA A 240 11.99 3.19 15.25
N GLY A 241 11.69 2.24 16.12
CA GLY A 241 10.68 2.42 17.15
C GLY A 241 10.08 1.11 17.64
N THR A 242 8.98 1.24 18.38
CA THR A 242 8.23 0.10 18.93
C THR A 242 7.59 -0.72 17.82
N VAL A 243 7.65 -2.06 17.95
CA VAL A 243 6.93 -2.99 17.08
C VAL A 243 5.51 -3.20 17.59
N GLY A 244 5.42 -3.71 18.83
CA GLY A 244 4.16 -3.95 19.52
C GLY A 244 3.19 -4.90 18.81
N PRO A 245 1.99 -5.09 19.39
CA PRO A 245 0.93 -5.90 18.79
C PRO A 245 0.23 -5.22 17.60
N ASP A 246 0.23 -3.88 17.57
CA ASP A 246 -0.35 -3.11 16.47
C ASP A 246 0.47 -3.22 15.17
N GLY A 247 1.77 -3.48 15.34
CA GLY A 247 2.72 -3.70 14.27
C GLY A 247 3.40 -2.44 13.78
N ALA A 248 4.57 -2.65 13.17
CA ALA A 248 5.34 -1.59 12.54
C ALA A 248 5.81 -2.04 11.16
N VAL A 249 5.99 -1.07 10.26
CA VAL A 249 6.61 -1.32 8.95
C VAL A 249 8.07 -1.66 9.19
N LEU A 250 8.50 -2.79 8.63
CA LEU A 250 9.90 -3.21 8.61
C LEU A 250 10.60 -2.65 7.37
N ALA A 251 9.98 -2.80 6.20
CA ALA A 251 10.48 -2.26 4.94
C ALA A 251 9.34 -2.11 3.93
N SER A 252 9.57 -1.31 2.89
CA SER A 252 8.64 -1.14 1.79
C SER A 252 9.32 -0.74 0.49
N THR A 253 8.59 -0.93 -0.60
CA THR A 253 8.82 -0.29 -1.89
C THR A 253 7.53 0.43 -2.26
N GLY A 254 7.63 1.70 -2.66
CA GLY A 254 6.48 2.46 -3.14
C GLY A 254 6.04 2.05 -4.55
N ASP A 255 4.82 2.45 -4.92
CA ASP A 255 4.33 2.28 -6.29
C ASP A 255 5.20 3.06 -7.30
N GLY A 256 5.26 2.56 -8.53
CA GLY A 256 6.04 3.15 -9.60
C GLY A 256 5.50 2.80 -10.99
N ALA A 257 6.17 3.26 -12.05
CA ALA A 257 5.82 2.88 -13.41
C ALA A 257 6.05 1.38 -13.67
N LEU A 258 7.11 0.85 -13.06
CA LEU A 258 7.46 -0.57 -13.04
C LEU A 258 8.18 -0.87 -11.73
N THR A 259 7.73 -1.88 -11.01
CA THR A 259 8.31 -2.37 -9.78
C THR A 259 8.84 -3.78 -9.96
N GLY A 260 9.82 -4.14 -9.14
CA GLY A 260 10.42 -5.46 -9.16
C GLY A 260 11.84 -5.48 -8.63
N GLY A 261 12.29 -6.68 -8.28
CA GLY A 261 13.66 -6.89 -7.81
C GLY A 261 13.74 -7.86 -6.65
N THR A 262 14.93 -7.87 -6.04
CA THR A 262 15.24 -8.68 -4.86
C THR A 262 15.78 -7.76 -3.78
N PHE A 263 15.26 -7.89 -2.56
CA PHE A 263 15.52 -6.97 -1.47
C PHE A 263 15.97 -7.74 -0.23
N THR A 264 17.00 -7.23 0.44
CA THR A 264 17.51 -7.76 1.70
C THR A 264 17.13 -6.82 2.83
N ILE A 265 16.45 -7.36 3.83
CA ILE A 265 15.89 -6.62 4.96
C ILE A 265 16.42 -7.21 6.26
N ASP A 266 16.92 -6.32 7.13
CA ASP A 266 17.45 -6.64 8.46
C ASP A 266 16.83 -5.71 9.50
N ALA A 267 16.92 -6.08 10.77
CA ALA A 267 16.66 -5.18 11.88
C ALA A 267 17.42 -5.59 13.14
N ALA A 268 18.06 -4.61 13.78
CA ALA A 268 18.44 -4.74 15.18
C ALA A 268 17.19 -4.65 16.04
N VAL A 269 17.12 -5.46 17.11
CA VAL A 269 16.00 -5.45 18.05
C VAL A 269 16.49 -5.26 19.48
N ALA A 270 15.67 -4.62 20.31
CA ALA A 270 15.93 -4.46 21.73
C ALA A 270 14.62 -4.60 22.52
N LEU A 271 14.57 -5.60 23.40
CA LEU A 271 13.49 -5.74 24.37
C LEU A 271 13.88 -5.02 25.66
N GLN A 272 13.06 -4.07 26.10
CA GLN A 272 13.25 -3.44 27.40
C GLN A 272 12.68 -4.32 28.52
N VAL A 273 13.57 -4.76 29.40
CA VAL A 273 13.26 -5.60 30.56
C VAL A 273 13.29 -4.71 31.81
N PRO A 274 12.17 -4.57 32.54
CA PRO A 274 12.14 -3.81 33.78
C PRO A 274 13.09 -4.38 34.86
N PRO A 275 13.59 -3.53 35.78
CA PRO A 275 14.27 -3.99 36.98
C PRO A 275 13.42 -5.02 37.74
N TYR A 276 14.09 -5.99 38.37
CA TYR A 276 13.46 -7.06 39.15
C TYR A 276 12.47 -7.95 38.36
N THR A 277 12.51 -7.95 37.02
CA THR A 277 11.83 -8.96 36.21
C THR A 277 12.32 -10.35 36.63
N PRO A 278 11.43 -11.30 36.98
CA PRO A 278 11.82 -12.62 37.45
C PRO A 278 12.76 -13.32 36.45
N PRO A 279 13.90 -13.89 36.91
CA PRO A 279 14.82 -14.60 36.03
C PRO A 279 14.15 -15.79 35.33
N GLY A 280 14.41 -15.93 34.04
CA GLY A 280 13.84 -17.00 33.22
C GLY A 280 13.85 -16.65 31.73
N ALA A 281 13.50 -17.63 30.90
CA ALA A 281 13.29 -17.39 29.48
C ALA A 281 11.92 -16.74 29.25
N TYR A 282 11.89 -15.71 28.40
CA TYR A 282 10.69 -15.03 27.96
C TYR A 282 10.55 -15.21 26.44
N THR A 283 9.41 -15.72 25.99
CA THR A 283 9.18 -16.03 24.57
C THR A 283 8.00 -15.26 24.01
N ALA A 284 8.10 -14.83 22.76
CA ALA A 284 7.04 -14.19 22.00
C ALA A 284 7.06 -14.69 20.55
N VAL A 285 5.98 -14.40 19.81
CA VAL A 285 5.91 -14.67 18.37
C VAL A 285 6.02 -13.36 17.62
N LEU A 286 7.02 -13.27 16.73
CA LEU A 286 7.12 -12.22 15.72
C LEU A 286 6.51 -12.73 14.42
N THR A 287 5.44 -12.08 13.95
CA THR A 287 4.78 -12.40 12.69
C THR A 287 5.13 -11.35 11.65
N LEU A 288 5.60 -11.79 10.49
CA LEU A 288 5.88 -10.93 9.33
C LEU A 288 4.81 -11.12 8.27
N THR A 289 4.26 -10.02 7.75
CA THR A 289 3.22 -10.01 6.72
C THR A 289 3.67 -9.17 5.53
N LEU A 290 3.64 -9.75 4.34
CA LEU A 290 3.96 -9.10 3.08
C LEU A 290 2.67 -8.87 2.27
N SER A 291 2.51 -7.66 1.75
CA SER A 291 1.38 -7.25 0.89
C SER A 291 1.83 -6.34 -0.23
#